data_AF-H0FAZ9-F1
#
_entry.id   AF-H0FAZ9-F1
#
_cell.length_a   1.000
_cell.length_b   1.000
_cell.length_c   1.000
_cell.angle_alpha   90.00
_cell.angle_beta   90.00
_cell.angle_gamma   90.00
#
_symmetry.space_group_name_H-M   'P 1'
#
loop_
_entity.id
_entity.type
_entity.pdbx_description
1 polymer ?
#
loop_
_entity_poly.entity_id
_entity_poly.type
_entity_poly.pdbx_seq_one_letter_code
_entity_poly.pdbx_strand_id
1 'polypeptide(L)'
;MATYAELAEASGIALPGALRQLIDAGLTGYGDIEAWRSDWKGNTLAARPVLSCMADLEWIDAGQASETVQEWLNPAYQHGRRFLPFAETGAGDAYCLTPTADGGIGVALVWHDSDDARIEWASFDAFVFDALLRSAQECTHLIEDGFSPEESVTCVRENIHVVKAYLPDAMRAGLDRLLADAARCATGEPGALAGPDAVLAAEALLPPVDDETFDVVVRWECGEA
;
A
#
# COMPACT_ATOMS: atom_id res chain seq x y z
N MET A 1 -23.11 -5.54 -4.88
CA MET A 1 -21.78 -5.54 -4.24
C MET A 1 -21.46 -4.10 -3.93
N ALA A 2 -20.93 -3.83 -2.74
CA ALA A 2 -20.49 -2.48 -2.38
C ALA A 2 -19.37 -2.03 -3.33
N THR A 3 -19.28 -0.73 -3.57
CA THR A 3 -18.19 -0.08 -4.29
C THR A 3 -17.38 0.79 -3.33
N TYR A 4 -16.12 1.04 -3.66
CA TYR A 4 -15.29 1.95 -2.85
C TYR A 4 -15.88 3.38 -2.79
N ALA A 5 -16.61 3.81 -3.81
CA ALA A 5 -17.31 5.10 -3.79
C ALA A 5 -18.42 5.14 -2.73
N GLU A 6 -19.22 4.08 -2.61
CA GLU A 6 -20.26 3.98 -1.57
C GLU A 6 -19.64 3.88 -0.17
N LEU A 7 -18.53 3.14 -0.02
CA LEU A 7 -17.82 3.07 1.26
C LEU A 7 -17.22 4.41 1.68
N ALA A 8 -16.68 5.16 0.72
CA ALA A 8 -16.16 6.51 0.96
C ALA A 8 -17.26 7.48 1.41
N GLU A 9 -18.43 7.41 0.79
CA GLU A 9 -19.61 8.18 1.21
C GLU A 9 -20.07 7.79 2.62
N ALA A 10 -20.22 6.49 2.89
CA ALA A 10 -20.69 5.97 4.17
C ALA A 10 -19.73 6.26 5.34
N SER A 11 -18.42 6.13 5.10
CA SER A 11 -17.38 6.46 6.07
C SER A 11 -17.13 7.97 6.17
N GLY A 12 -17.55 8.76 5.19
CA GLY A 12 -17.18 10.17 5.06
C GLY A 12 -15.67 10.39 4.93
N ILE A 13 -14.95 9.44 4.33
CA ILE A 13 -13.52 9.50 3.99
C ILE A 13 -13.44 9.59 2.46
N ALA A 14 -12.96 10.71 1.94
CA ALA A 14 -12.84 10.89 0.50
C ALA A 14 -11.77 9.95 -0.08
N LEU A 15 -12.08 9.28 -1.20
CA LEU A 15 -11.09 8.48 -1.92
C LEU A 15 -9.99 9.37 -2.50
N PRO A 16 -8.71 9.10 -2.17
CA PRO A 16 -7.57 9.74 -2.82
C PRO A 16 -7.63 9.58 -4.34
N GLY A 17 -7.17 10.60 -5.07
CA GLY A 17 -7.22 10.63 -6.52
C GLY A 17 -6.50 9.44 -7.16
N ALA A 18 -5.29 9.13 -6.69
CA ALA A 18 -4.50 7.99 -7.18
C ALA A 18 -5.20 6.65 -6.91
N LEU A 19 -5.68 6.40 -5.68
CA LEU A 19 -6.40 5.17 -5.34
C LEU A 19 -7.62 4.96 -6.24
N ARG A 20 -8.45 5.99 -6.41
CA ARG A 20 -9.62 5.91 -7.31
C ARG A 20 -9.20 5.55 -8.74
N GLN A 21 -8.17 6.19 -9.27
CA GLN A 21 -7.71 5.93 -10.63
C GLN A 21 -7.12 4.51 -10.80
N LEU A 22 -6.44 3.97 -9.78
CA LEU A 22 -5.93 2.61 -9.80
C LEU A 22 -7.08 1.58 -9.78
N ILE A 23 -8.10 1.81 -8.96
CA ILE A 23 -9.32 0.98 -8.90
C ILE A 23 -10.05 1.03 -10.26
N ASP A 24 -10.30 2.23 -10.79
CA ASP A 24 -11.00 2.43 -12.07
C ASP A 24 -10.25 1.78 -13.24
N ALA A 25 -8.91 1.75 -13.19
CA ALA A 25 -8.06 1.08 -14.16
C ALA A 25 -7.97 -0.44 -13.96
N GLY A 26 -8.57 -1.00 -12.91
CA GLY A 26 -8.51 -2.42 -12.56
C GLY A 26 -7.13 -2.88 -12.08
N LEU A 27 -6.28 -1.96 -11.65
CA LEU A 27 -4.88 -2.24 -11.28
C LEU A 27 -4.73 -2.81 -9.86
N THR A 28 -5.77 -2.70 -9.02
CA THR A 28 -5.79 -3.24 -7.65
C THR A 28 -6.47 -4.60 -7.55
N GLY A 29 -6.94 -5.17 -8.67
CA GLY A 29 -7.73 -6.40 -8.68
C GLY A 29 -6.92 -7.62 -9.09
N TYR A 30 -7.23 -8.77 -8.49
CA TYR A 30 -6.69 -10.07 -8.89
C TYR A 30 -7.42 -10.70 -10.09
N GLY A 31 -8.57 -10.14 -10.48
CA GLY A 31 -9.40 -10.70 -11.55
C GLY A 31 -9.99 -12.06 -11.15
N ASP A 32 -9.83 -13.07 -12.02
CA ASP A 32 -10.15 -14.45 -11.66
C ASP A 32 -9.06 -14.99 -10.74
N ILE A 33 -9.40 -15.21 -9.47
CA ILE A 33 -8.44 -15.62 -8.44
C ILE A 33 -7.83 -17.00 -8.69
N GLU A 34 -8.55 -17.93 -9.32
CA GLU A 34 -8.02 -19.26 -9.64
C GLU A 34 -6.99 -19.16 -10.76
N ALA A 35 -7.32 -18.38 -11.80
CA ALA A 35 -6.40 -18.09 -12.89
C ALA A 35 -5.17 -17.31 -12.38
N TRP A 36 -5.37 -16.32 -11.51
CA TRP A 36 -4.30 -15.54 -10.92
C TRP A 36 -3.34 -16.43 -10.13
N ARG A 37 -3.85 -17.30 -9.25
CA ARG A 37 -3.05 -18.24 -8.46
C ARG A 37 -2.28 -19.23 -9.33
N SER A 38 -2.84 -19.64 -10.46
CA SER A 38 -2.18 -20.57 -11.39
C SER A 38 -0.94 -19.98 -12.07
N ASP A 39 -0.88 -18.65 -12.21
CA ASP A 39 0.24 -17.89 -12.77
C ASP A 39 0.68 -16.75 -11.83
N TRP A 40 0.70 -17.01 -10.53
CA TRP A 40 0.95 -15.98 -9.52
C TRP A 40 2.29 -15.27 -9.77
N LYS A 41 3.33 -16.03 -10.15
CA LYS A 41 4.67 -15.50 -10.42
C LYS A 41 4.67 -14.57 -11.64
N GLY A 42 4.00 -14.96 -12.73
CA GLY A 42 3.89 -14.14 -13.94
C GLY A 42 3.08 -12.86 -13.70
N ASN A 43 1.99 -12.97 -12.93
CA ASN A 43 1.18 -11.82 -12.54
C ASN A 43 1.95 -10.83 -11.65
N THR A 44 2.70 -11.32 -10.65
CA THR A 44 3.55 -10.50 -9.79
C THR A 44 4.62 -9.76 -10.59
N LEU A 45 5.29 -10.42 -11.56
CA LEU A 45 6.27 -9.77 -12.45
C LEU A 45 5.65 -8.70 -13.34
N ALA A 46 4.39 -8.88 -13.72
CA ALA A 46 3.64 -7.95 -14.56
C ALA A 46 2.96 -6.81 -13.77
N ALA A 47 3.24 -6.66 -12.47
CA ALA A 47 2.57 -5.71 -11.58
C ALA A 47 1.04 -5.87 -11.58
N ARG A 48 0.55 -7.11 -11.42
CA ARG A 48 -0.87 -7.45 -11.38
C ARG A 48 -1.21 -8.23 -10.10
N PRO A 49 -1.78 -7.59 -9.08
CA PRO A 49 -2.07 -6.16 -8.99
C PRO A 49 -0.79 -5.31 -8.85
N VAL A 50 -0.91 -3.99 -8.99
CA VAL A 50 0.20 -3.08 -8.70
C VAL A 50 0.61 -3.15 -7.23
N LEU A 51 1.82 -2.70 -6.92
CA LEU A 51 2.48 -2.89 -5.63
C LEU A 51 2.72 -4.36 -5.26
N SER A 52 2.69 -5.29 -6.22
CA SER A 52 3.07 -6.69 -6.00
C SER A 52 4.53 -6.91 -5.58
N CYS A 53 5.36 -5.85 -5.61
CA CYS A 53 6.73 -5.85 -5.12
C CYS A 53 6.87 -5.43 -3.65
N MET A 54 5.78 -4.98 -3.02
CA MET A 54 5.76 -4.63 -1.60
C MET A 54 5.57 -5.90 -0.78
N ALA A 55 6.39 -6.07 0.25
CA ALA A 55 6.24 -7.18 1.17
C ALA A 55 4.90 -7.05 1.93
N ASP A 56 4.19 -8.15 2.04
CA ASP A 56 3.02 -8.31 2.91
C ASP A 56 1.90 -7.28 2.65
N LEU A 57 1.62 -7.03 1.37
CA LEU A 57 0.48 -6.24 0.92
C LEU A 57 -0.43 -7.06 0.00
N GLU A 58 -1.69 -7.18 0.39
CA GLU A 58 -2.75 -7.80 -0.38
C GLU A 58 -3.86 -6.77 -0.62
N TRP A 59 -4.14 -6.44 -1.88
CA TRP A 59 -5.30 -5.60 -2.17
C TRP A 59 -6.60 -6.30 -1.79
N ILE A 60 -7.54 -5.55 -1.25
CA ILE A 60 -8.88 -6.07 -0.95
C ILE A 60 -9.93 -5.37 -1.83
N ASP A 61 -10.97 -6.09 -2.20
CA ASP A 61 -12.10 -5.47 -2.88
C ASP A 61 -13.03 -4.72 -1.91
N ALA A 62 -14.00 -3.99 -2.45
CA ALA A 62 -14.94 -3.22 -1.63
C ALA A 62 -15.88 -4.11 -0.78
N GLY A 63 -16.07 -5.38 -1.15
CA GLY A 63 -16.78 -6.34 -0.31
C GLY A 63 -15.98 -6.66 0.94
N GLN A 64 -14.73 -7.08 0.77
CA GLN A 64 -13.78 -7.38 1.85
C GLN A 64 -13.54 -6.16 2.76
N ALA A 65 -13.38 -4.96 2.18
CA ALA A 65 -13.27 -3.72 2.95
C ALA A 65 -14.54 -3.43 3.78
N SER A 66 -15.73 -3.67 3.19
CA SER A 66 -17.00 -3.55 3.91
C SER A 66 -17.11 -4.54 5.07
N GLU A 67 -16.71 -5.79 4.87
CA GLU A 67 -16.72 -6.82 5.90
C GLU A 67 -15.80 -6.44 7.07
N THR A 68 -14.56 -6.01 6.76
CA THR A 68 -13.59 -5.54 7.75
C THR A 68 -14.14 -4.37 8.59
N VAL A 69 -14.81 -3.40 7.95
CA VAL A 69 -15.45 -2.27 8.66
C VAL A 69 -16.63 -2.73 9.51
N GLN A 70 -17.42 -3.71 9.06
CA GLN A 70 -18.59 -4.17 9.82
C GLN A 70 -18.20 -5.00 11.04
N GLU A 71 -17.18 -5.85 10.90
CA GLU A 71 -16.76 -6.78 11.95
C GLU A 71 -15.84 -6.13 12.99
N TRP A 72 -14.95 -5.24 12.57
CA TRP A 72 -13.87 -4.75 13.42
C TRP A 72 -13.72 -3.23 13.42
N LEU A 73 -13.49 -2.63 12.26
CA LEU A 73 -13.15 -1.20 12.15
C LEU A 73 -14.38 -0.29 12.13
N ASN A 74 -15.47 -0.73 12.75
CA ASN A 74 -16.70 0.02 12.87
C ASN A 74 -16.49 1.21 13.82
N PRO A 75 -16.85 2.45 13.45
CA PRO A 75 -16.73 3.60 14.35
C PRO A 75 -17.44 3.42 15.71
N ALA A 76 -18.46 2.57 15.79
CA ALA A 76 -19.13 2.25 17.05
C ALA A 76 -18.22 1.51 18.04
N TYR A 77 -17.29 0.69 17.55
CA TYR A 77 -16.27 0.02 18.36
C TYR A 77 -15.05 0.91 18.54
N GLN A 78 -14.65 1.63 17.48
CA GLN A 78 -13.40 2.39 17.41
C GLN A 78 -13.50 3.81 17.97
N HIS A 79 -14.27 4.03 19.04
CA HIS A 79 -14.44 5.34 19.70
C HIS A 79 -14.80 6.51 18.75
N GLY A 80 -15.57 6.22 17.69
CA GLY A 80 -15.96 7.18 16.66
C GLY A 80 -14.91 7.42 15.58
N ARG A 81 -13.72 6.84 15.69
CA ARG A 81 -12.69 6.88 14.64
C ARG A 81 -13.17 6.13 13.41
N ARG A 82 -12.85 6.67 12.24
CA ARG A 82 -13.35 6.16 10.96
C ARG A 82 -12.19 5.62 10.15
N PHE A 83 -12.40 4.45 9.56
CA PHE A 83 -11.43 3.78 8.72
C PHE A 83 -12.09 3.38 7.40
N LEU A 84 -11.29 3.42 6.34
CA LEU A 84 -11.63 2.87 5.04
C LEU A 84 -10.48 1.98 4.59
N PRO A 85 -10.56 0.65 4.86
CA PRO A 85 -9.56 -0.33 4.42
C PRO A 85 -9.43 -0.36 2.90
N PHE A 86 -8.23 -0.54 2.38
CA PHE A 86 -7.98 -0.71 0.94
C PHE A 86 -7.02 -1.86 0.60
N ALA A 87 -6.28 -2.36 1.59
CA ALA A 87 -5.43 -3.54 1.50
C ALA A 87 -5.30 -4.17 2.89
N GLU A 88 -4.75 -5.38 2.95
CA GLU A 88 -4.43 -6.08 4.19
C GLU A 88 -3.05 -6.74 4.12
N THR A 89 -2.48 -7.10 5.26
CA THR A 89 -1.35 -8.03 5.34
C THR A 89 -1.85 -9.47 5.25
N GLY A 90 -0.96 -10.43 4.96
CA GLY A 90 -1.28 -11.85 5.02
C GLY A 90 -1.65 -12.34 6.43
N ALA A 91 -1.37 -11.54 7.47
CA ALA A 91 -1.81 -11.76 8.85
C ALA A 91 -3.21 -11.21 9.15
N GLY A 92 -3.79 -10.40 8.24
CA GLY A 92 -5.11 -9.78 8.39
C GLY A 92 -5.11 -8.40 9.05
N ASP A 93 -3.96 -7.71 9.08
CA ASP A 93 -3.87 -6.31 9.50
C ASP A 93 -4.31 -5.39 8.36
N ALA A 94 -4.99 -4.29 8.67
CA ALA A 94 -5.67 -3.49 7.65
C ALA A 94 -4.91 -2.20 7.33
N TYR A 95 -4.52 -2.03 6.06
CA TYR A 95 -4.12 -0.73 5.53
C TYR A 95 -5.36 0.12 5.30
N CYS A 96 -5.48 1.21 6.06
CA CYS A 96 -6.68 2.02 6.11
C CYS A 96 -6.41 3.48 5.76
N LEU A 97 -7.28 4.07 4.95
CA LEU A 97 -7.44 5.52 4.93
C LEU A 97 -8.14 5.97 6.21
N THR A 98 -7.68 7.06 6.79
CA THR A 98 -8.27 7.59 8.03
C THR A 98 -8.03 9.08 8.20
N PRO A 99 -8.95 9.83 8.86
CA PRO A 99 -8.73 11.24 9.14
C PRO A 99 -7.47 11.48 9.99
N THR A 100 -6.76 12.53 9.65
CA THR A 100 -5.63 13.10 10.42
C THR A 100 -6.14 14.21 11.34
N ALA A 101 -5.34 14.61 12.34
CA ALA A 101 -5.71 15.66 13.29
C ALA A 101 -5.95 17.04 12.64
N ASP A 102 -5.28 17.34 11.52
CA ASP A 102 -5.42 18.59 10.79
C ASP A 102 -6.59 18.61 9.78
N GLY A 103 -7.36 17.52 9.72
CA GLY A 103 -8.51 17.36 8.82
C GLY A 103 -8.18 16.79 7.44
N GLY A 104 -6.92 16.41 7.17
CA GLY A 104 -6.53 15.63 6.01
C GLY A 104 -6.87 14.14 6.12
N ILE A 105 -6.41 13.34 5.15
CA ILE A 105 -6.57 11.87 5.13
C ILE A 105 -5.19 11.24 4.99
N GLY A 106 -4.79 10.45 5.99
CA GLY A 106 -3.56 9.67 6.00
C GLY A 106 -3.83 8.18 5.81
N VAL A 107 -2.76 7.40 5.80
CA VAL A 107 -2.79 5.93 5.79
C VAL A 107 -2.23 5.42 7.11
N ALA A 108 -2.97 4.52 7.75
CA ALA A 108 -2.53 3.77 8.92
C ALA A 108 -2.50 2.28 8.57
N LEU A 109 -1.50 1.55 9.08
CA LEU A 109 -1.58 0.10 9.20
C LEU A 109 -2.16 -0.20 10.58
N VAL A 110 -3.36 -0.75 10.62
CA VAL A 110 -4.07 -1.08 11.85
C VAL A 110 -3.89 -2.57 12.12
N TRP A 111 -3.25 -2.90 13.22
CA TRP A 111 -2.95 -4.27 13.62
C TRP A 111 -4.17 -4.88 14.30
N HIS A 112 -4.54 -6.10 13.91
CA HIS A 112 -5.75 -6.75 14.44
C HIS A 112 -5.65 -7.11 15.92
N ASP A 113 -4.42 -7.13 16.44
CA ASP A 113 -4.06 -7.57 17.78
C ASP A 113 -3.36 -6.50 18.64
N SER A 114 -3.28 -5.25 18.16
CA SER A 114 -2.78 -4.09 18.92
C SER A 114 -3.92 -3.18 19.39
N ASP A 115 -3.78 -2.63 20.60
CA ASP A 115 -4.70 -1.67 21.18
C ASP A 115 -4.41 -0.21 20.75
N ASP A 116 -3.38 -0.01 19.94
CA ASP A 116 -3.05 1.26 19.33
C ASP A 116 -2.68 1.13 17.84
N ALA A 117 -2.76 2.26 17.14
CA ALA A 117 -2.17 2.43 15.83
C ALA A 117 -1.73 3.89 15.66
N ARG A 118 -1.06 4.17 14.54
CA ARG A 118 -0.66 5.53 14.15
C ARG A 118 -0.85 5.73 12.66
N ILE A 119 -0.84 6.98 12.24
CA ILE A 119 -0.75 7.30 10.82
C ILE A 119 0.69 7.08 10.39
N GLU A 120 0.93 6.17 9.46
CA GLU A 120 2.27 5.85 8.96
C GLU A 120 2.64 6.67 7.72
N TRP A 121 1.63 7.10 6.95
CA TRP A 121 1.84 7.97 5.80
C TRP A 121 0.83 9.12 5.78
N ALA A 122 1.31 10.34 5.53
CA ALA A 122 0.45 11.53 5.54
C ALA A 122 -0.57 11.58 4.39
N SER A 123 -0.41 10.71 3.39
CA SER A 123 -1.37 10.55 2.29
C SER A 123 -1.19 9.19 1.61
N PHE A 124 -2.18 8.80 0.80
CA PHE A 124 -2.06 7.61 -0.05
C PHE A 124 -0.94 7.72 -1.08
N ASP A 125 -0.69 8.91 -1.63
CA ASP A 125 0.43 9.12 -2.57
C ASP A 125 1.78 8.88 -1.87
N ALA A 126 1.92 9.31 -0.61
CA ALA A 126 3.10 9.07 0.21
C ALA A 126 3.28 7.57 0.52
N PHE A 127 2.19 6.86 0.84
CA PHE A 127 2.19 5.41 1.02
C PHE A 127 2.71 4.67 -0.22
N VAL A 128 2.13 4.97 -1.39
CA VAL A 128 2.52 4.33 -2.65
C VAL A 128 3.97 4.64 -3.00
N PHE A 129 4.40 5.89 -2.83
CA PHE A 129 5.76 6.30 -3.13
C PHE A 129 6.77 5.62 -2.20
N ASP A 130 6.53 5.62 -0.88
CA ASP A 130 7.38 4.95 0.11
C ASP A 130 7.45 3.44 -0.13
N ALA A 131 6.33 2.78 -0.43
CA ALA A 131 6.30 1.35 -0.79
C ALA A 131 7.25 1.04 -1.95
N LEU A 132 7.22 1.84 -3.02
CA LEU A 132 8.10 1.67 -4.17
C LEU A 132 9.58 1.95 -3.83
N LEU A 133 9.86 2.92 -2.96
CA LEU A 133 11.23 3.22 -2.51
C LEU A 133 11.81 2.08 -1.68
N ARG A 134 11.04 1.57 -0.70
CA ARG A 134 11.46 0.43 0.13
C ARG A 134 11.72 -0.81 -0.72
N SER A 135 10.79 -1.16 -1.62
CA SER A 135 10.99 -2.26 -2.56
C SER A 135 12.20 -2.05 -3.49
N ALA A 136 12.50 -0.79 -3.88
CA ALA A 136 13.68 -0.50 -4.70
C ALA A 136 15.00 -0.58 -3.93
N GLN A 137 14.98 -0.30 -2.64
CA GLN A 137 16.13 -0.47 -1.76
C GLN A 137 16.39 -1.96 -1.49
N GLU A 138 15.34 -2.72 -1.22
CA GLU A 138 15.44 -4.09 -0.71
C GLU A 138 14.18 -4.89 -1.10
N CYS A 139 14.35 -5.97 -1.87
CA CYS A 139 13.28 -6.88 -2.30
C CYS A 139 13.67 -8.36 -2.18
N THR A 140 14.46 -8.71 -1.16
CA THR A 140 14.89 -10.08 -0.88
C THR A 140 13.74 -11.01 -0.50
N HIS A 141 12.63 -10.49 0.04
CA HIS A 141 11.40 -11.28 0.24
C HIS A 141 10.92 -11.94 -1.08
N LEU A 142 11.05 -11.27 -2.23
CA LEU A 142 10.76 -11.89 -3.52
C LEU A 142 11.75 -13.03 -3.83
N ILE A 143 13.02 -12.91 -3.43
CA ILE A 143 13.98 -14.01 -3.60
C ILE A 143 13.57 -15.22 -2.73
N GLU A 144 13.11 -14.96 -1.50
CA GLU A 144 12.58 -15.97 -0.59
C GLU A 144 11.33 -16.65 -1.16
N ASP A 145 10.49 -15.90 -1.88
CA ASP A 145 9.33 -16.41 -2.62
C ASP A 145 9.68 -17.18 -3.91
N GLY A 146 10.97 -17.29 -4.26
CA GLY A 146 11.45 -18.08 -5.40
C GLY A 146 11.60 -17.30 -6.71
N PHE A 147 11.68 -15.98 -6.65
CA PHE A 147 12.19 -15.16 -7.75
C PHE A 147 13.72 -15.18 -7.79
N SER A 148 14.31 -15.10 -8.98
CA SER A 148 15.73 -14.79 -9.11
C SER A 148 15.99 -13.32 -8.76
N PRO A 149 17.23 -12.93 -8.39
CA PRO A 149 17.54 -11.54 -8.12
C PRO A 149 17.18 -10.58 -9.27
N GLU A 150 17.33 -11.03 -10.52
CA GLU A 150 16.98 -10.25 -11.72
C GLU A 150 15.46 -10.08 -11.89
N GLU A 151 14.70 -11.14 -11.58
CA GLU A 151 13.24 -11.13 -11.57
C GLU A 151 12.70 -10.19 -10.48
N SER A 152 13.26 -10.23 -9.27
CA SER A 152 12.86 -9.35 -8.16
C SER A 152 13.04 -7.88 -8.53
N VAL A 153 14.22 -7.51 -9.06
CA VAL A 153 14.49 -6.15 -9.54
C VAL A 153 13.56 -5.75 -10.70
N THR A 154 13.22 -6.70 -11.57
CA THR A 154 12.26 -6.46 -12.67
C THR A 154 10.86 -6.21 -12.14
N CYS A 155 10.40 -6.97 -11.14
CA CYS A 155 9.10 -6.76 -10.48
C CYS A 155 8.97 -5.34 -9.92
N VAL A 156 9.99 -4.87 -9.20
CA VAL A 156 10.00 -3.49 -8.66
C VAL A 156 9.96 -2.46 -9.79
N ARG A 157 10.77 -2.65 -10.83
CA ARG A 157 10.83 -1.73 -11.98
C ARG A 157 9.49 -1.61 -12.70
N GLU A 158 8.80 -2.73 -12.92
CA GLU A 158 7.48 -2.72 -13.58
C GLU A 158 6.43 -2.03 -12.73
N ASN A 159 6.44 -2.26 -11.41
CA ASN A 159 5.58 -1.53 -10.48
C ASN A 159 5.82 -0.02 -10.53
N ILE A 160 7.08 0.43 -10.53
CA ILE A 160 7.41 1.85 -10.70
C ILE A 160 6.90 2.37 -12.06
N HIS A 161 7.11 1.64 -13.15
CA HIS A 161 6.70 2.06 -14.49
C HIS A 161 5.19 2.29 -14.60
N VAL A 162 4.39 1.40 -14.01
CA VAL A 162 2.92 1.50 -14.03
C VAL A 162 2.44 2.60 -13.08
N VAL A 163 2.88 2.57 -11.83
CA VAL A 163 2.27 3.36 -10.75
C VAL A 163 2.67 4.83 -10.78
N LYS A 164 3.87 5.17 -11.26
CA LYS A 164 4.35 6.56 -11.28
C LYS A 164 3.46 7.53 -12.06
N ALA A 165 2.65 7.03 -12.99
CA ALA A 165 1.72 7.84 -13.78
C ALA A 165 0.55 8.41 -12.95
N TYR A 166 0.28 7.81 -11.79
CA TYR A 166 -0.82 8.17 -10.89
C TYR A 166 -0.35 9.07 -9.73
N LEU A 167 0.96 9.25 -9.57
CA LEU A 167 1.56 10.04 -8.50
C LEU A 167 1.73 11.52 -8.87
N PRO A 168 1.82 12.41 -7.86
CA PRO A 168 2.19 13.82 -8.08
C PRO A 168 3.52 13.98 -8.84
N ASP A 169 3.64 15.07 -9.60
CA ASP A 169 4.77 15.33 -10.49
C ASP A 169 6.14 15.22 -9.80
N ALA A 170 6.25 15.69 -8.55
CA ALA A 170 7.49 15.63 -7.78
C ALA A 170 7.93 14.18 -7.47
N MET A 171 6.99 13.35 -7.01
CA MET A 171 7.22 11.93 -6.71
C MET A 171 7.51 11.14 -7.99
N ARG A 172 6.74 11.37 -9.07
CA ARG A 172 7.01 10.79 -10.39
C ARG A 172 8.42 11.10 -10.87
N ALA A 173 8.84 12.37 -10.78
CA ALA A 173 10.19 12.77 -11.14
C ALA A 173 11.27 12.16 -10.22
N GLY A 174 10.95 11.91 -8.95
CA GLY A 174 11.79 11.17 -8.01
C GLY A 174 12.03 9.74 -8.47
N LEU A 175 10.95 9.01 -8.81
CA LEU A 175 11.04 7.64 -9.34
C LEU A 175 11.78 7.58 -10.68
N ASP A 176 11.58 8.57 -11.56
CA ASP A 176 12.33 8.64 -12.83
C ASP A 176 13.84 8.80 -12.60
N ARG A 177 14.23 9.61 -11.61
CA ARG A 177 15.66 9.75 -11.21
C ARG A 177 16.19 8.44 -10.63
N LEU A 178 15.44 7.80 -9.74
CA LEU A 178 15.78 6.51 -9.14
C LEU A 178 16.07 5.44 -10.20
N LEU A 179 15.19 5.30 -11.20
CA LEU A 179 15.37 4.38 -12.32
C LEU A 179 16.59 4.74 -13.18
N ALA A 180 16.82 6.03 -13.41
CA ALA A 180 17.96 6.49 -14.19
C ALA A 180 19.30 6.25 -13.46
N ASP A 181 19.33 6.40 -12.13
CA ASP A 181 20.49 6.06 -11.29
C ASP A 181 20.76 4.56 -11.27
N ALA A 182 19.71 3.74 -11.09
CA ALA A 182 19.80 2.28 -11.15
C ALA A 182 20.38 1.78 -12.49
N ALA A 183 20.06 2.45 -13.60
CA ALA A 183 20.62 2.11 -14.91
C ALA A 183 22.11 2.46 -15.06
N ARG A 184 22.63 3.40 -14.25
CA ARG A 184 24.04 3.84 -14.29
C ARG A 184 24.93 3.10 -13.30
N CYS A 185 24.37 2.73 -12.16
CA CYS A 185 25.10 2.19 -11.02
C CYS A 185 24.57 0.80 -10.66
N ALA A 186 25.40 -0.23 -10.80
CA ALA A 186 25.08 -1.51 -10.20
C ALA A 186 25.21 -1.38 -8.68
N THR A 187 24.17 -1.76 -7.94
CA THR A 187 24.17 -1.79 -6.47
C THR A 187 25.16 -2.81 -5.92
N GLY A 188 25.39 -3.90 -6.66
CA GLY A 188 26.20 -5.05 -6.20
C GLY A 188 25.49 -5.92 -5.15
N GLU A 189 24.33 -5.49 -4.69
CA GLU A 189 23.49 -6.16 -3.69
C GLU A 189 22.37 -6.95 -4.39
N PRO A 190 22.26 -8.27 -4.17
CA PRO A 190 21.15 -9.06 -4.69
C PRO A 190 19.81 -8.51 -4.16
N GLY A 191 18.86 -8.27 -5.06
CA GLY A 191 17.53 -7.77 -4.67
C GLY A 191 17.48 -6.28 -4.33
N ALA A 192 18.44 -5.47 -4.79
CA ALA A 192 18.36 -4.01 -4.72
C ALA A 192 18.33 -3.40 -6.13
N LEU A 193 17.30 -2.60 -6.43
CA LEU A 193 17.20 -1.83 -7.68
C LEU A 193 18.09 -0.58 -7.60
N ALA A 194 18.10 0.11 -6.46
CA ALA A 194 18.81 1.38 -6.26
C ALA A 194 19.61 1.38 -4.96
N GLY A 195 20.74 2.09 -4.96
CA GLY A 195 21.57 2.23 -3.76
C GLY A 195 20.97 3.20 -2.73
N PRO A 196 21.43 3.14 -1.47
CA PRO A 196 20.85 3.89 -0.35
C PRO A 196 20.85 5.41 -0.56
N ASP A 197 21.87 5.98 -1.20
CA ASP A 197 21.94 7.43 -1.46
C ASP A 197 20.83 7.90 -2.42
N ALA A 198 20.51 7.10 -3.43
CA ALA A 198 19.46 7.43 -4.40
C ALA A 198 18.06 7.31 -3.77
N VAL A 199 17.87 6.31 -2.91
CA VAL A 199 16.64 6.12 -2.12
C VAL A 199 16.46 7.27 -1.15
N LEU A 200 17.48 7.61 -0.36
CA LEU A 200 17.46 8.73 0.59
C LEU A 200 17.13 10.07 -0.08
N ALA A 201 17.68 10.32 -1.27
CA ALA A 201 17.37 11.52 -2.04
C ALA A 201 15.91 11.56 -2.51
N ALA A 202 15.29 10.40 -2.77
CA ALA A 202 13.88 10.30 -3.12
C ALA A 202 12.97 10.40 -1.89
N GLU A 203 13.34 9.80 -0.75
CA GLU A 203 12.62 9.88 0.53
C GLU A 203 12.44 11.32 1.01
N ALA A 204 13.38 12.22 0.69
CA ALA A 204 13.26 13.65 1.00
C ALA A 204 12.03 14.34 0.35
N LEU A 205 11.33 13.66 -0.57
CA LEU A 205 10.07 14.11 -1.18
C LEU A 205 8.83 13.69 -0.37
N LEU A 206 8.97 12.79 0.61
CA LEU A 206 7.87 12.37 1.47
C LEU A 206 7.48 13.53 2.39
N PRO A 207 6.17 13.81 2.52
CA PRO A 207 5.70 14.77 3.51
C PRO A 207 5.97 14.23 4.92
N PRO A 208 6.20 15.11 5.91
CA PRO A 208 6.29 14.68 7.30
C PRO A 208 4.97 14.06 7.74
N VAL A 209 5.07 13.06 8.63
CA VAL A 209 3.93 12.36 9.21
C VAL A 209 3.88 12.70 10.70
N ASP A 210 2.66 12.85 11.21
CA ASP A 210 2.44 12.97 12.65
C ASP A 210 2.60 11.60 13.30
N ASP A 211 3.45 11.50 14.33
CA ASP A 211 3.76 10.25 15.04
C ASP A 211 2.83 10.04 16.25
N GLU A 212 1.73 10.80 16.33
CA GLU A 212 0.72 10.62 17.38
C GLU A 212 -0.02 9.28 17.21
N THR A 213 0.02 8.46 18.26
CA THR A 213 -0.72 7.21 18.37
C THR A 213 -2.18 7.49 18.75
N PHE A 214 -3.08 6.60 18.33
CA PHE A 214 -4.48 6.61 18.71
C PHE A 214 -4.96 5.21 19.09
N ASP A 215 -5.91 5.15 20.01
CA ASP A 215 -6.48 3.89 20.50
C ASP A 215 -7.25 3.16 19.39
N VAL A 216 -7.12 1.83 19.38
CA VAL A 216 -7.84 0.90 18.52
C VAL A 216 -8.39 -0.24 19.39
N VAL A 217 -9.63 -0.62 19.18
CA VAL A 217 -10.18 -1.85 19.78
C VAL A 217 -9.76 -3.02 18.90
N VAL A 218 -9.04 -3.98 19.48
CA VAL A 218 -8.59 -5.22 18.80
C VAL A 218 -9.76 -6.03 18.25
N ARG A 219 -9.51 -6.82 17.20
CA ARG A 219 -10.57 -7.47 16.42
C ARG A 219 -11.46 -8.40 17.25
N TRP A 220 -10.87 -9.18 18.16
CA TRP A 220 -11.63 -10.16 18.96
C TRP A 220 -12.48 -9.54 20.07
N GLU A 221 -12.25 -8.26 20.43
CA GLU A 221 -13.07 -7.54 21.40
C GLU A 221 -14.30 -6.88 20.75
N CYS A 222 -14.34 -6.80 19.42
CA CYS A 222 -15.46 -6.22 18.69
C CYS A 222 -16.67 -7.16 18.66
N GLY A 223 -17.84 -6.64 19.05
CA GLY A 223 -19.08 -7.43 19.08
C GLY A 223 -19.26 -8.30 20.33
N GLU A 224 -18.31 -8.29 21.28
CA GLU A 224 -18.48 -8.86 22.62
C GLU A 224 -19.24 -7.87 23.53
N ALA A 225 -20.54 -7.67 23.27
CA ALA A 225 -21.43 -6.86 24.10
C ALA A 225 -22.83 -7.46 24.27
#